data_AF-A0A1F8E023-F1
#
_entry.id   AF-A0A1F8E023-F1
#
_cell.length_a   1.000
_cell.length_b   1.000
_cell.length_c   1.000
_cell.angle_alpha   90.00
_cell.angle_beta   90.00
_cell.angle_gamma   90.00
#
_symmetry.space_group_name_H-M   'P 1'
#
loop_
_entity.id
_entity.type
_entity.pdbx_description
1 polymer ?
#
loop_
_entity_poly.entity_id
_entity_poly.type
_entity_poly.pdbx_seq_one_letter_code
_entity_poly.pdbx_strand_id
1 'polypeptide(L)'
;MKKLLLFIVIGIALLMPSASFAAEEKFYEFAADAGVPVEVPSGSVAVQEVRIYSDFIDAVDLWYDNAGSSGSVTVALLNASNNVLTSKTVTAAHATAFYTGQRLHVTFPDTVTIASGSWYKIRITSNVSQLRLYGIPRVQFVEHNAPATIADAVGGATVDGDSRLSAFKFALYEEIDTEGPIITNARGTIFGADAVEVAYNASELVDRKLSYTPIGSGNVSTVDYVDNYSICFEGVFTCSMIIDVQRDTSYAYRLTVRDSWGNESYVDGTFDSWSSDTPTPSEDSPEASADPLVISNAHVASVTYSSVYITWDTNRAANSTMIISLDPTGTQIVANVTDGIYELAHTLSTGSGITANGDYYATIFSRDENGVSASQVIAFTSGSYATPSEQTEEPAVAPVTAPATAPIAAVQTSVSQVQGSATISWATPVGGGPSGGYRIDIIDAQGNLVETRIVPTGTYSVDVTGLAEGEYRVIVYGDEAGVLEKIAAPAAISVGKKAGPIDTYELIKKPIVYVPFALFVMLVAGLYWYGRRAHKQTVYGNAVNG
;
A
#
# COMPACT_ATOMS: atom_id res chain seq x y z
N MET A 1 9.55 66.16 4.64
CA MET A 1 8.90 65.03 3.94
C MET A 1 9.86 63.87 3.65
N LYS A 2 11.03 64.06 3.02
CA LYS A 2 11.98 62.95 2.74
C LYS A 2 12.42 62.12 3.96
N LYS A 3 12.65 62.74 5.11
CA LYS A 3 13.04 62.03 6.35
C LYS A 3 11.90 61.18 6.93
N LEU A 4 10.64 61.63 6.81
CA LEU A 4 9.47 60.90 7.30
C LEU A 4 9.20 59.65 6.43
N LEU A 5 9.39 59.77 5.11
CA LEU A 5 9.26 58.64 4.18
C LEU A 5 10.31 57.54 4.47
N LEU A 6 11.54 57.92 4.80
CA LEU A 6 12.62 56.99 5.15
C LEU A 6 12.29 56.20 6.43
N PHE A 7 11.74 56.86 7.46
CA PHE A 7 11.32 56.18 8.70
C PHE A 7 10.13 55.24 8.48
N ILE A 8 9.21 55.57 7.58
CA ILE A 8 8.08 54.69 7.23
C ILE A 8 8.58 53.45 6.47
N VAL A 9 9.50 53.59 5.52
CA VAL A 9 10.05 52.44 4.78
C VAL A 9 10.86 51.51 5.70
N ILE A 10 11.68 52.06 6.60
CA ILE A 10 12.44 51.26 7.57
C ILE A 10 11.49 50.59 8.58
N GLY A 11 10.45 51.29 9.03
CA GLY A 11 9.43 50.74 9.93
C GLY A 11 8.62 49.61 9.28
N ILE A 12 8.27 49.73 7.99
CA ILE A 12 7.59 48.66 7.25
C ILE A 12 8.54 47.48 7.04
N ALA A 13 9.82 47.70 6.70
CA ALA A 13 10.80 46.63 6.52
C ALA A 13 11.11 45.85 7.82
N LEU A 14 11.02 46.50 9.00
CA LEU A 14 11.19 45.86 10.31
C LEU A 14 9.92 45.17 10.84
N LEU A 15 8.75 45.49 10.28
CA LEU A 15 7.45 44.88 10.62
C LEU A 15 7.04 43.79 9.62
N MET A 16 7.79 43.58 8.54
CA MET A 16 7.59 42.37 7.73
C MET A 16 7.99 41.17 8.60
N PRO A 17 7.10 40.18 8.79
CA PRO A 17 7.49 38.94 9.42
C PRO A 17 8.65 38.38 8.59
N SER A 18 9.83 38.31 9.18
CA SER A 18 10.93 37.54 8.62
C SER A 18 10.41 36.11 8.53
N ALA A 19 10.03 35.68 7.33
CA ALA A 19 9.78 34.29 7.03
C ALA A 19 11.10 33.57 7.31
N SER A 20 11.21 33.03 8.52
CA SER A 20 12.28 32.13 8.90
C SER A 20 11.92 30.80 8.26
N PHE A 21 12.21 30.67 6.97
CA PHE A 21 12.30 29.35 6.36
C PHE A 21 13.39 28.59 7.14
N ALA A 22 13.10 27.36 7.56
CA ALA A 22 14.16 26.51 8.06
C ALA A 22 15.22 26.43 6.97
N ALA A 23 16.50 26.63 7.31
CA ALA A 23 17.57 26.47 6.33
C ALA A 23 17.71 25.01 5.88
N GLU A 24 17.02 24.08 6.53
CA GLU A 24 17.05 22.65 6.27
C GLU A 24 15.78 22.02 6.86
N GLU A 25 14.97 21.33 6.05
CA GLU A 25 13.76 20.62 6.44
C GLU A 25 13.99 19.10 6.45
N LYS A 26 13.62 18.45 7.54
CA LYS A 26 13.66 16.98 7.67
C LYS A 26 12.38 16.39 7.11
N PHE A 27 12.41 15.86 5.89
CA PHE A 27 11.22 15.26 5.27
C PHE A 27 11.08 13.75 5.57
N TYR A 28 12.15 13.09 6.04
CA TYR A 28 12.09 11.65 6.34
C TYR A 28 13.02 11.27 7.49
N GLU A 29 12.54 10.42 8.40
CA GLU A 29 13.35 9.77 9.42
C GLU A 29 12.95 8.31 9.58
N PHE A 30 13.94 7.43 9.59
CA PHE A 30 13.77 6.02 9.86
C PHE A 30 14.36 5.69 11.23
N ALA A 31 13.56 5.00 12.05
CA ALA A 31 13.92 4.52 13.38
C ALA A 31 14.33 5.63 14.38
N ALA A 32 13.54 6.70 14.48
CA ALA A 32 13.82 7.92 15.25
C ALA A 32 14.26 7.67 16.72
N ASP A 33 13.85 6.56 17.33
CA ASP A 33 13.93 6.45 18.79
C ASP A 33 14.54 5.12 19.33
N ALA A 34 14.90 4.15 18.47
CA ALA A 34 15.51 2.88 18.91
C ALA A 34 16.64 2.42 17.98
N GLY A 35 17.69 1.80 18.54
CA GLY A 35 18.77 1.25 17.73
C GLY A 35 19.62 0.22 18.46
N VAL A 36 19.87 -0.90 17.79
CA VAL A 36 20.91 -1.87 18.11
C VAL A 36 22.20 -1.42 17.41
N PRO A 37 23.33 -1.35 18.13
CA PRO A 37 24.60 -1.00 17.52
C PRO A 37 25.09 -2.14 16.62
N VAL A 38 25.43 -1.80 15.38
CA VAL A 38 26.03 -2.69 14.39
C VAL A 38 27.48 -2.27 14.19
N GLU A 39 28.41 -3.18 14.42
CA GLU A 39 29.83 -2.91 14.22
C GLU A 39 30.15 -2.67 12.75
N VAL A 40 30.88 -1.57 12.50
CA VAL A 40 31.46 -1.23 11.20
C VAL A 40 32.97 -1.20 11.39
N PRO A 41 33.68 -2.30 11.05
CA PRO A 41 35.13 -2.37 11.24
C PRO A 41 35.86 -1.25 10.50
N SER A 42 37.05 -0.89 10.99
CA SER A 42 37.89 0.11 10.31
C SER A 42 38.28 -0.37 8.92
N GLY A 43 38.07 0.48 7.91
CA GLY A 43 38.29 0.17 6.50
C GLY A 43 37.09 -0.48 5.81
N SER A 44 36.01 -0.80 6.55
CA SER A 44 34.80 -1.39 6.00
C SER A 44 33.90 -0.35 5.32
N VAL A 45 33.00 -0.88 4.47
CA VAL A 45 31.96 -0.13 3.78
C VAL A 45 30.60 -0.62 4.24
N ALA A 46 29.86 0.24 4.93
CA ALA A 46 28.47 0.00 5.29
C ALA A 46 27.53 0.65 4.25
N VAL A 47 26.42 0.00 3.92
CA VAL A 47 25.43 0.50 2.95
C VAL A 47 24.03 0.31 3.51
N GLN A 48 23.19 1.34 3.43
CA GLN A 48 21.75 1.28 3.67
C GLN A 48 21.00 1.55 2.36
N GLU A 49 20.10 0.67 1.95
CA GLU A 49 19.21 0.90 0.81
C GLU A 49 17.93 1.63 1.25
N VAL A 50 17.49 2.62 0.48
CA VAL A 50 16.29 3.41 0.78
C VAL A 50 15.57 3.86 -0.49
N ARG A 51 14.24 3.82 -0.52
CA ARG A 51 13.40 4.44 -1.54
C ARG A 51 13.02 5.83 -1.06
N ILE A 52 13.25 6.85 -1.89
CA ILE A 52 13.11 8.24 -1.47
C ILE A 52 11.99 8.89 -2.28
N TYR A 53 11.05 9.54 -1.58
CA TYR A 53 9.86 10.20 -2.15
C TYR A 53 9.94 11.73 -1.99
N SER A 54 11.14 12.27 -2.18
CA SER A 54 11.41 13.71 -2.39
C SER A 54 12.19 13.82 -3.69
N ASP A 55 12.17 15.01 -4.29
CA ASP A 55 12.89 15.33 -5.52
C ASP A 55 14.29 15.90 -5.23
N PHE A 56 14.59 16.23 -3.96
CA PHE A 56 15.88 16.77 -3.53
C PHE A 56 16.42 16.11 -2.25
N ILE A 57 17.74 16.03 -2.14
CA ILE A 57 18.42 15.67 -0.90
C ILE A 57 19.58 16.62 -0.68
N ASP A 58 19.61 17.23 0.49
CA ASP A 58 20.70 18.08 0.92
C ASP A 58 21.55 17.43 2.01
N ALA A 59 20.95 16.72 2.96
CA ALA A 59 21.71 16.10 4.05
C ALA A 59 21.18 14.75 4.49
N VAL A 60 22.03 14.09 5.28
CA VAL A 60 21.69 12.84 5.95
C VAL A 60 22.16 12.87 7.40
N ASP A 61 21.30 12.45 8.32
CA ASP A 61 21.70 12.06 9.66
C ASP A 61 21.95 10.56 9.73
N LEU A 62 22.97 10.19 10.51
CA LEU A 62 23.24 8.82 10.93
C LEU A 62 23.40 8.79 12.44
N TRP A 63 23.11 7.67 13.09
CA TRP A 63 23.35 7.51 14.52
C TRP A 63 24.50 6.55 14.76
N TYR A 64 25.47 6.99 15.56
CA TYR A 64 26.70 6.25 15.77
C TYR A 64 27.21 6.33 17.21
N ASP A 65 28.08 5.41 17.56
CA ASP A 65 29.04 5.62 18.64
C ASP A 65 30.45 5.22 18.18
N ASN A 66 31.44 5.66 18.96
CA ASN A 66 32.84 5.37 18.70
C ASN A 66 33.61 5.40 20.01
N ALA A 67 33.83 4.23 20.61
CA ALA A 67 34.66 4.10 21.80
C ALA A 67 36.17 4.34 21.52
N GLY A 68 36.57 4.36 20.25
CA GLY A 68 37.94 4.55 19.80
C GLY A 68 38.34 6.03 19.68
N SER A 69 39.46 6.27 19.00
CA SER A 69 39.88 7.63 18.64
C SER A 69 39.00 8.21 17.54
N SER A 70 38.88 9.54 17.50
CA SER A 70 38.24 10.24 16.39
C SER A 70 38.87 9.87 15.05
N GLY A 71 38.07 9.81 13.99
CA GLY A 71 38.51 9.49 12.63
C GLY A 71 37.61 10.10 11.58
N SER A 72 37.83 9.73 10.32
CA SER A 72 37.06 10.23 9.19
C SER A 72 36.01 9.21 8.75
N VAL A 73 34.80 9.70 8.54
CA VAL A 73 33.69 8.95 7.94
C VAL A 73 33.30 9.67 6.65
N THR A 74 33.26 8.95 5.54
CA THR A 74 32.74 9.45 4.26
C THR A 74 31.35 8.88 4.06
N VAL A 75 30.37 9.77 3.92
CA VAL A 75 29.00 9.41 3.58
C VAL A 75 28.75 9.80 2.13
N ALA A 76 28.21 8.87 1.35
CA ALA A 76 27.89 9.07 -0.05
C ALA A 76 26.46 8.63 -0.35
N LEU A 77 25.76 9.39 -1.17
CA LEU A 77 24.48 8.99 -1.75
C LEU A 77 24.73 8.39 -3.13
N LEU A 78 24.17 7.21 -3.39
CA LEU A 78 24.28 6.52 -4.67
C LEU A 78 22.89 6.24 -5.23
N ASN A 79 22.77 6.21 -6.55
CA ASN A 79 21.57 5.69 -7.20
C ASN A 79 21.53 4.15 -7.21
N ALA A 80 20.43 3.57 -7.69
CA ALA A 80 20.26 2.12 -7.83
C ALA A 80 21.37 1.42 -8.65
N SER A 81 22.02 2.13 -9.58
CA SER A 81 23.15 1.61 -10.38
C SER A 81 24.51 1.71 -9.68
N ASN A 82 24.54 2.13 -8.41
CA ASN A 82 25.75 2.38 -7.62
C ASN A 82 26.64 3.54 -8.14
N ASN A 83 26.08 4.46 -8.93
CA ASN A 83 26.79 5.71 -9.25
C ASN A 83 26.67 6.65 -8.06
N VAL A 84 27.79 7.24 -7.64
CA VAL A 84 27.83 8.25 -6.57
C VAL A 84 27.24 9.55 -7.11
N LEU A 85 26.18 10.03 -6.48
CA LEU A 85 25.53 11.30 -6.81
C LEU A 85 26.20 12.45 -6.05
N THR A 86 26.46 12.24 -4.76
CA THR A 86 27.18 13.18 -3.89
C THR A 86 27.91 12.44 -2.77
N SER A 87 28.89 13.09 -2.15
CA SER A 87 29.58 12.55 -0.98
C SER A 87 30.25 13.63 -0.16
N LYS A 88 30.35 13.42 1.15
CA LYS A 88 31.11 14.26 2.06
C LYS A 88 31.86 13.44 3.09
N THR A 89 33.08 13.88 3.39
CA THR A 89 33.87 13.35 4.50
C THR A 89 33.71 14.26 5.71
N VAL A 90 33.32 13.68 6.84
CA VAL A 90 33.17 14.35 8.13
C VAL A 90 34.03 13.67 9.19
N THR A 91 34.28 14.34 10.30
CA THR A 91 34.94 13.74 11.46
C THR A 91 33.91 13.07 12.37
N ALA A 92 34.06 11.77 12.59
CA ALA A 92 33.36 11.09 13.67
C ALA A 92 34.22 11.15 14.93
N ALA A 93 33.78 11.93 15.92
CA ALA A 93 34.47 12.06 17.19
C ALA A 93 34.38 10.78 18.04
N HIS A 94 35.22 10.67 19.07
CA HIS A 94 34.97 9.75 20.16
C HIS A 94 33.59 10.01 20.76
N ALA A 95 32.78 8.97 20.87
CA ALA A 95 31.41 9.02 21.34
C ALA A 95 31.14 7.78 22.20
N THR A 96 30.84 8.00 23.48
CA THR A 96 30.46 6.93 24.39
C THR A 96 29.14 6.30 23.93
N ALA A 97 29.02 4.98 24.08
CA ALA A 97 27.81 4.25 23.75
C ALA A 97 26.58 4.88 24.42
N PHE A 98 25.53 5.10 23.62
CA PHE A 98 24.23 5.61 24.08
C PHE A 98 23.13 4.75 23.48
N TYR A 99 21.98 4.56 24.14
CA TYR A 99 21.02 3.54 23.69
C TYR A 99 20.40 3.81 22.30
N THR A 100 20.50 5.03 21.77
CA THR A 100 20.13 5.37 20.37
C THR A 100 21.29 5.86 19.51
N GLY A 101 22.52 5.88 20.04
CA GLY A 101 23.67 6.49 19.38
C GLY A 101 23.64 8.03 19.42
N GLN A 102 24.75 8.64 19.02
CA GLN A 102 24.89 10.08 18.80
C GLN A 102 24.64 10.41 17.33
N ARG A 103 23.98 11.54 17.09
CA ARG A 103 23.67 12.02 15.74
C ARG A 103 24.93 12.54 15.04
N LEU A 104 25.21 11.99 13.86
CA LEU A 104 26.17 12.48 12.90
C LEU A 104 25.40 13.10 11.73
N HIS A 105 25.34 14.42 11.73
CA HIS A 105 24.70 15.19 10.66
C HIS A 105 25.69 15.48 9.53
N VAL A 106 25.31 15.16 8.30
CA VAL A 106 26.15 15.30 7.11
C VAL A 106 25.40 16.03 5.99
N THR A 107 25.52 17.36 5.97
CA THR A 107 25.12 18.23 4.85
C THR A 107 26.00 17.98 3.65
N PHE A 108 25.49 17.61 2.48
CA PHE A 108 26.30 17.41 1.29
C PHE A 108 26.89 18.73 0.75
N PRO A 109 27.87 18.69 -0.18
CA PRO A 109 28.41 19.91 -0.77
C PRO A 109 27.41 20.66 -1.66
N ASP A 110 26.51 19.91 -2.29
CA ASP A 110 25.47 20.38 -3.19
C ASP A 110 24.20 19.58 -2.93
N THR A 111 23.04 20.25 -2.96
CA THR A 111 21.73 19.60 -2.99
C THR A 111 21.59 18.78 -4.27
N VAL A 112 21.18 17.53 -4.13
CA VAL A 112 21.10 16.57 -5.24
C VAL A 112 19.67 16.39 -5.69
N THR A 113 19.42 16.66 -6.97
CA THR A 113 18.16 16.26 -7.60
C THR A 113 18.11 14.74 -7.76
N ILE A 114 17.03 14.14 -7.28
CA ILE A 114 16.75 12.71 -7.36
C ILE A 114 15.39 12.47 -8.00
N ALA A 115 15.19 11.29 -8.58
CA ALA A 115 13.86 10.86 -8.99
C ALA A 115 13.08 10.35 -7.77
N SER A 116 11.98 11.01 -7.42
CA SER A 116 11.04 10.54 -6.41
C SER A 116 10.54 9.11 -6.70
N GLY A 117 10.32 8.34 -5.64
CA GLY A 117 9.92 6.95 -5.67
C GLY A 117 10.99 5.98 -6.20
N SER A 118 12.25 6.40 -6.36
CA SER A 118 13.34 5.53 -6.80
C SER A 118 14.18 5.01 -5.63
N TRP A 119 14.89 3.89 -5.86
CA TRP A 119 15.83 3.31 -4.89
C TRP A 119 17.21 3.99 -4.95
N TYR A 120 17.73 4.29 -3.77
CA TYR A 120 19.04 4.90 -3.52
C TYR A 120 19.77 4.12 -2.42
N LYS A 121 21.05 4.45 -2.25
CA LYS A 121 21.91 3.85 -1.23
C LYS A 121 22.69 4.92 -0.48
N ILE A 122 22.66 4.87 0.83
CA ILE A 122 23.54 5.63 1.72
C ILE A 122 24.75 4.75 2.01
N ARG A 123 25.91 5.10 1.47
CA ARG A 123 27.16 4.39 1.70
C ARG A 123 28.02 5.13 2.72
N ILE A 124 28.44 4.42 3.74
CA ILE A 124 29.31 4.88 4.81
C ILE A 124 30.66 4.16 4.70
N THR A 125 31.73 4.91 4.47
CA THR A 125 33.10 4.40 4.48
C THR A 125 33.86 5.02 5.64
N SER A 126 34.42 4.20 6.52
CA SER A 126 35.02 4.67 7.78
C SER A 126 36.42 4.11 8.00
N ASN A 127 37.34 4.93 8.49
CA ASN A 127 38.62 4.46 9.05
C ASN A 127 38.65 4.48 10.58
N VAL A 128 37.51 4.77 11.21
CA VAL A 128 37.37 4.83 12.66
C VAL A 128 37.49 3.41 13.25
N SER A 129 38.27 3.26 14.32
CA SER A 129 38.66 1.94 14.84
C SER A 129 37.54 1.14 15.52
N GLN A 130 36.54 1.83 16.07
CA GLN A 130 35.44 1.21 16.83
C GLN A 130 34.09 1.86 16.49
N LEU A 131 33.85 2.14 15.21
CA LEU A 131 32.58 2.69 14.76
C LEU A 131 31.48 1.65 14.91
N ARG A 132 30.37 2.06 15.53
CA ARG A 132 29.12 1.32 15.49
C ARG A 132 28.03 2.22 14.94
N LEU A 133 27.30 1.73 13.95
CA LEU A 133 26.11 2.40 13.42
C LEU A 133 24.88 1.80 14.08
N TYR A 134 23.97 2.65 14.53
CA TYR A 134 22.74 2.21 15.16
C TYR A 134 21.71 1.87 14.08
N GLY A 135 20.93 0.83 14.33
CA GLY A 135 19.88 0.39 13.41
C GLY A 135 18.90 -0.53 14.10
N ILE A 136 17.77 -0.84 13.47
CA ILE A 136 16.79 -1.78 14.03
C ILE A 136 16.92 -3.15 13.36
N PRO A 137 16.81 -4.26 14.10
CA PRO A 137 16.82 -5.60 13.50
C PRO A 137 15.72 -5.77 12.44
N ARG A 138 16.09 -6.32 11.27
CA ARG A 138 15.22 -6.79 10.17
C ARG A 138 14.78 -8.25 10.36
N VAL A 139 15.05 -8.88 11.50
CA VAL A 139 14.80 -10.32 11.68
C VAL A 139 13.29 -10.55 11.55
N GLN A 140 12.90 -11.12 10.41
CA GLN A 140 11.71 -11.93 10.26
C GLN A 140 11.76 -13.02 11.34
N PHE A 141 10.94 -12.89 12.38
CA PHE A 141 10.32 -14.12 12.85
C PHE A 141 9.42 -14.57 11.70
N VAL A 142 9.79 -15.68 11.07
CA VAL A 142 8.82 -16.56 10.41
C VAL A 142 7.99 -17.20 11.53
N GLU A 143 7.26 -16.36 12.25
CA GLU A 143 6.05 -16.72 12.96
C GLU A 143 4.94 -16.19 12.07
N HIS A 144 3.87 -16.97 11.92
CA HIS A 144 2.67 -16.51 11.23
C HIS A 144 2.29 -15.15 11.82
N ASN A 145 2.33 -14.11 10.98
CA ASN A 145 2.06 -12.70 11.31
C ASN A 145 2.99 -12.01 12.34
N ALA A 146 4.29 -12.33 12.38
CA ALA A 146 5.21 -11.48 13.15
C ALA A 146 5.64 -10.21 12.38
N PRO A 147 5.86 -9.11 13.12
CA PRO A 147 5.48 -7.76 12.74
C PRO A 147 6.72 -6.89 12.59
N ALA A 148 7.07 -6.56 11.35
CA ALA A 148 7.96 -5.47 10.98
C ALA A 148 8.11 -5.56 9.47
N THR A 149 7.10 -5.10 8.74
CA THR A 149 7.45 -4.47 7.47
C THR A 149 8.16 -3.20 7.88
N ILE A 150 9.48 -3.18 7.69
CA ILE A 150 10.19 -1.92 7.47
C ILE A 150 9.31 -1.15 6.48
N ALA A 151 9.06 0.15 6.71
CA ALA A 151 8.35 0.98 5.74
C ALA A 151 8.83 0.59 4.33
N ASP A 152 7.96 0.43 3.33
CA ASP A 152 8.37 -0.08 2.00
C ASP A 152 9.54 0.70 1.34
N ALA A 153 9.84 1.88 1.89
CA ALA A 153 11.01 2.69 1.61
C ALA A 153 12.34 2.16 2.17
N VAL A 154 12.32 1.31 3.18
CA VAL A 154 13.38 0.68 3.97
C VAL A 154 14.03 -0.56 3.36
N GLY A 155 15.12 -0.42 2.61
CA GLY A 155 15.83 -1.57 2.05
C GLY A 155 16.75 -2.29 3.06
N GLY A 156 17.50 -3.28 2.56
CA GLY A 156 18.49 -3.97 3.37
C GLY A 156 19.73 -3.14 3.67
N ALA A 157 20.42 -3.47 4.77
CA ALA A 157 21.76 -2.96 5.03
C ALA A 157 22.81 -4.04 4.78
N THR A 158 24.01 -3.60 4.38
CA THR A 158 25.19 -4.48 4.25
C THR A 158 26.39 -3.84 4.93
N VAL A 159 27.35 -4.66 5.36
CA VAL A 159 28.71 -4.22 5.72
C VAL A 159 29.67 -5.13 4.99
N ASP A 160 30.52 -4.53 4.14
CA ASP A 160 31.43 -5.23 3.22
C ASP A 160 30.74 -6.19 2.25
N GLY A 161 29.49 -5.86 1.89
CA GLY A 161 28.63 -6.71 1.05
C GLY A 161 27.90 -7.81 1.80
N ASP A 162 28.24 -8.06 3.07
CA ASP A 162 27.51 -9.01 3.90
C ASP A 162 26.21 -8.39 4.41
N SER A 163 25.08 -8.99 4.02
CA SER A 163 23.74 -8.61 4.47
C SER A 163 23.65 -8.61 5.99
N ARG A 164 23.14 -7.52 6.53
CA ARG A 164 22.85 -7.38 7.95
C ARG A 164 21.38 -7.68 8.19
N LEU A 165 21.13 -8.34 9.32
CA LEU A 165 19.80 -8.53 9.88
C LEU A 165 19.31 -7.27 10.59
N SER A 166 19.81 -6.08 10.22
CA SER A 166 19.44 -4.78 10.76
C SER A 166 19.45 -3.75 9.64
N ALA A 167 18.57 -2.75 9.68
CA ALA A 167 18.61 -1.57 8.83
C ALA A 167 19.15 -0.41 9.65
N PHE A 168 20.11 0.36 9.12
CA PHE A 168 20.69 1.49 9.82
C PHE A 168 19.66 2.60 9.99
N LYS A 169 19.73 3.30 11.12
CA LYS A 169 18.96 4.49 11.43
C LYS A 169 19.49 5.66 10.60
N PHE A 170 18.59 6.43 9.98
CA PHE A 170 18.94 7.63 9.24
C PHE A 170 17.79 8.63 9.17
N ALA A 171 18.11 9.90 8.90
CA ALA A 171 17.13 10.90 8.48
C ALA A 171 17.63 11.60 7.22
N LEU A 172 16.70 12.08 6.39
CA LEU A 172 16.97 12.79 5.15
C LEU A 172 16.40 14.20 5.23
N TYR A 173 17.13 15.12 4.61
CA TYR A 173 16.84 16.55 4.65
C TYR A 173 16.93 17.18 3.27
N GLU A 174 16.26 18.30 3.11
CA GLU A 174 16.32 19.21 1.96
C GLU A 174 16.51 20.65 2.47
N GLU A 175 17.33 21.47 1.79
CA GLU A 175 17.62 22.87 2.20
C GLU A 175 16.94 23.89 1.28
N ILE A 176 16.70 23.52 0.01
CA ILE A 176 16.08 24.39 -0.99
C ILE A 176 15.27 23.51 -1.93
N ASP A 177 13.94 23.67 -1.90
CA ASP A 177 13.08 23.30 -3.02
C ASP A 177 12.58 24.55 -3.73
N THR A 178 12.69 24.54 -5.06
CA THR A 178 12.17 25.60 -5.94
C THR A 178 11.25 25.05 -7.03
N GLU A 179 11.11 23.74 -7.10
CA GLU A 179 10.22 23.06 -8.04
C GLU A 179 8.91 22.75 -7.32
N GLY A 180 7.80 22.80 -8.05
CA GLY A 180 6.51 22.42 -7.48
C GLY A 180 6.33 20.90 -7.54
N PRO A 181 5.46 20.32 -6.69
CA PRO A 181 5.22 18.89 -6.66
C PRO A 181 4.84 18.30 -8.02
N ILE A 182 5.24 17.07 -8.35
CA ILE A 182 4.81 16.43 -9.59
C ILE A 182 3.44 15.75 -9.37
N ILE A 183 2.38 16.32 -9.96
CA ILE A 183 1.04 15.70 -9.93
C ILE A 183 0.95 14.56 -10.95
N THR A 184 0.50 13.39 -10.51
CA THR A 184 0.22 12.24 -11.36
C THR A 184 -1.18 11.67 -11.12
N ASN A 185 -1.68 10.86 -12.05
CA ASN A 185 -2.95 10.11 -11.95
C ASN A 185 -4.21 10.95 -11.59
N ALA A 186 -4.17 12.26 -11.84
CA ALA A 186 -5.27 13.16 -11.56
C ALA A 186 -6.49 12.86 -12.44
N ARG A 187 -7.65 12.58 -11.83
CA ARG A 187 -8.88 12.24 -12.52
C ARG A 187 -10.12 12.61 -11.70
N GLY A 188 -11.20 12.96 -12.38
CA GLY A 188 -12.53 13.08 -11.80
C GLY A 188 -13.36 11.83 -12.06
N THR A 189 -13.98 11.27 -11.02
CA THR A 189 -14.87 10.10 -11.10
C THR A 189 -16.21 10.44 -10.47
N ILE A 190 -17.32 10.07 -11.15
CA ILE A 190 -18.66 10.27 -10.62
C ILE A 190 -18.80 9.47 -9.32
N PHE A 191 -19.05 10.17 -8.21
CA PHE A 191 -19.20 9.57 -6.89
C PHE A 191 -20.68 9.43 -6.50
N GLY A 192 -21.53 10.31 -7.03
CA GLY A 192 -22.98 10.24 -6.87
C GLY A 192 -23.70 11.15 -7.86
N ALA A 193 -25.03 11.23 -7.75
CA ALA A 193 -25.83 12.02 -8.67
C ALA A 193 -25.47 13.53 -8.62
N ASP A 194 -25.04 14.04 -7.47
CA ASP A 194 -24.71 15.45 -7.26
C ASP A 194 -23.26 15.63 -6.76
N ALA A 195 -22.41 14.61 -6.92
CA ALA A 195 -21.04 14.61 -6.38
C ALA A 195 -20.02 13.93 -7.31
N VAL A 196 -18.82 14.50 -7.38
CA VAL A 196 -17.66 13.95 -8.10
C VAL A 196 -16.49 13.86 -7.14
N GLU A 197 -15.76 12.76 -7.19
CA GLU A 197 -14.47 12.60 -6.52
C GLU A 197 -13.34 13.00 -7.49
N VAL A 198 -12.47 13.90 -7.08
CA VAL A 198 -11.22 14.22 -7.79
C VAL A 198 -10.07 13.58 -7.04
N ALA A 199 -9.45 12.55 -7.64
CA ALA A 199 -8.36 11.77 -7.07
C ALA A 199 -7.05 12.02 -7.81
N TYR A 200 -5.92 11.99 -7.12
CA TYR A 200 -4.58 12.29 -7.66
C TYR A 200 -3.45 11.73 -6.78
N ASN A 201 -2.23 11.75 -7.32
CA ASN A 201 -0.98 11.47 -6.62
C ASN A 201 -0.02 12.66 -6.74
N ALA A 202 0.98 12.72 -5.87
CA ALA A 202 2.05 13.73 -5.88
C ALA A 202 3.42 13.09 -5.58
N SER A 203 4.53 13.72 -6.01
CA SER A 203 5.90 13.25 -5.75
C SER A 203 6.39 13.49 -4.33
N GLU A 204 5.69 14.31 -3.55
CA GLU A 204 6.06 14.78 -2.21
C GLU A 204 4.81 15.05 -1.34
N LEU A 205 5.01 15.51 -0.09
CA LEU A 205 3.91 15.87 0.82
C LEU A 205 3.25 17.15 0.33
N VAL A 206 1.92 17.12 0.15
CA VAL A 206 1.23 18.26 -0.45
C VAL A 206 -0.04 18.68 0.27
N ASP A 207 -0.25 19.99 0.34
CA ASP A 207 -1.57 20.59 0.55
C ASP A 207 -2.22 20.84 -0.82
N ARG A 208 -3.55 20.93 -0.86
CA ARG A 208 -4.31 20.90 -2.12
C ARG A 208 -5.37 21.98 -2.21
N LYS A 209 -5.55 22.45 -3.44
CA LYS A 209 -6.58 23.40 -3.84
C LYS A 209 -7.22 22.92 -5.14
N LEU A 210 -8.54 22.99 -5.22
CA LEU A 210 -9.28 22.61 -6.42
C LEU A 210 -10.21 23.74 -6.83
N SER A 211 -9.97 24.30 -8.01
CA SER A 211 -10.90 25.22 -8.67
C SER A 211 -11.62 24.49 -9.79
N TYR A 212 -12.94 24.60 -9.86
CA TYR A 212 -13.74 23.92 -10.88
C TYR A 212 -14.85 24.84 -11.38
N THR A 213 -15.23 24.68 -12.65
CA THR A 213 -16.16 25.58 -13.33
C THR A 213 -17.02 24.78 -14.31
N PRO A 214 -18.36 24.90 -14.24
CA PRO A 214 -19.24 24.39 -15.29
C PRO A 214 -18.84 25.03 -16.63
N ILE A 215 -18.56 24.22 -17.63
CA ILE A 215 -18.08 24.70 -18.94
C ILE A 215 -19.12 25.64 -19.54
N GLY A 216 -18.70 26.85 -19.90
CA GLY A 216 -19.58 27.88 -20.47
C GLY A 216 -20.32 28.76 -19.47
N SER A 217 -20.28 28.46 -18.16
CA SER A 217 -20.94 29.30 -17.14
C SER A 217 -20.12 30.52 -16.72
N GLY A 218 -18.78 30.41 -16.70
CA GLY A 218 -17.89 31.41 -16.13
C GLY A 218 -17.89 31.48 -14.60
N ASN A 219 -18.67 30.64 -13.91
CA ASN A 219 -18.75 30.63 -12.44
C ASN A 219 -17.73 29.64 -11.87
N VAL A 220 -16.74 30.17 -11.14
CA VAL A 220 -15.68 29.36 -10.53
C VAL A 220 -16.04 29.02 -9.09
N SER A 221 -16.11 27.73 -8.78
CA SER A 221 -16.10 27.20 -7.42
C SER A 221 -14.67 26.87 -7.01
N THR A 222 -14.34 26.99 -5.72
CA THR A 222 -12.99 26.68 -5.22
C THR A 222 -13.07 26.03 -3.85
N VAL A 223 -12.35 24.92 -3.70
CA VAL A 223 -11.93 24.35 -2.42
C VAL A 223 -10.50 24.85 -2.19
N ASP A 224 -10.30 25.69 -1.18
CA ASP A 224 -9.00 26.31 -0.91
C ASP A 224 -8.09 25.42 -0.06
N TYR A 225 -6.82 25.82 0.02
CA TYR A 225 -5.83 25.21 0.91
C TYR A 225 -6.31 25.18 2.36
N VAL A 226 -5.90 24.14 3.08
CA VAL A 226 -6.23 23.96 4.50
C VAL A 226 -4.98 23.93 5.39
N ASP A 227 -3.80 24.17 4.80
CA ASP A 227 -2.48 24.09 5.43
C ASP A 227 -2.25 22.72 6.09
N ASN A 228 -2.72 21.65 5.44
CA ASN A 228 -2.58 20.26 5.89
C ASN A 228 -1.93 19.39 4.81
N TYR A 229 -0.62 19.20 4.95
CA TYR A 229 0.19 18.44 4.00
C TYR A 229 -0.07 16.94 4.14
N SER A 230 -0.51 16.33 3.04
CA SER A 230 -0.91 14.92 2.97
C SER A 230 0.07 14.11 2.13
N ILE A 231 0.26 12.84 2.50
CA ILE A 231 0.99 11.87 1.70
C ILE A 231 0.14 11.47 0.49
N CYS A 232 0.61 11.74 -0.72
CA CYS A 232 -0.11 11.38 -1.95
C CYS A 232 0.72 10.52 -2.90
N PHE A 233 1.70 9.75 -2.40
CA PHE A 233 2.66 9.05 -3.26
C PHE A 233 2.01 7.93 -4.09
N GLU A 234 2.39 7.85 -5.37
CA GLU A 234 1.95 6.78 -6.25
C GLU A 234 2.36 5.40 -5.70
N GLY A 235 1.40 4.46 -5.69
CA GLY A 235 1.58 3.12 -5.14
C GLY A 235 1.54 3.04 -3.61
N VAL A 236 1.50 4.18 -2.90
CA VAL A 236 1.31 4.24 -1.44
C VAL A 236 -0.09 4.72 -1.12
N PHE A 237 -0.44 5.95 -1.53
CA PHE A 237 -1.73 6.56 -1.23
C PHE A 237 -2.17 7.53 -2.32
N THR A 238 -3.42 7.40 -2.77
CA THR A 238 -4.04 8.35 -3.71
C THR A 238 -4.87 9.34 -2.91
N CYS A 239 -4.51 10.61 -2.98
CA CYS A 239 -5.28 11.67 -2.35
C CYS A 239 -6.55 11.93 -3.16
N SER A 240 -7.66 12.20 -2.48
CA SER A 240 -8.89 12.60 -3.16
C SER A 240 -9.66 13.67 -2.42
N MET A 241 -10.62 14.26 -3.12
CA MET A 241 -11.58 15.21 -2.58
C MET A 241 -12.92 15.05 -3.28
N ILE A 242 -13.99 15.07 -2.50
CA ILE A 242 -15.36 15.01 -3.01
C ILE A 242 -15.85 16.45 -3.14
N ILE A 243 -16.40 16.79 -4.31
CA ILE A 243 -16.99 18.09 -4.62
C ILE A 243 -18.45 17.94 -5.04
N ASP A 244 -19.26 18.92 -4.65
CA ASP A 244 -20.66 19.02 -5.08
C ASP A 244 -20.73 19.57 -6.51
N VAL A 245 -21.56 18.95 -7.33
CA VAL A 245 -21.74 19.29 -8.74
C VAL A 245 -23.21 19.28 -9.14
N GLN A 246 -23.55 20.05 -10.17
CA GLN A 246 -24.85 19.97 -10.82
C GLN A 246 -24.87 18.79 -11.79
N ARG A 247 -25.97 18.07 -11.85
CA ARG A 247 -26.20 16.99 -12.83
C ARG A 247 -26.09 17.48 -14.27
N ASP A 248 -25.80 16.54 -15.16
CA ASP A 248 -25.80 16.72 -16.62
C ASP A 248 -24.96 17.94 -17.06
N THR A 249 -23.79 18.09 -16.43
CA THR A 249 -22.94 19.25 -16.59
C THR A 249 -21.48 18.82 -16.71
N SER A 250 -20.83 19.24 -17.78
CA SER A 250 -19.38 19.10 -17.93
C SER A 250 -18.66 20.21 -17.18
N TYR A 251 -17.59 19.85 -16.48
CA TYR A 251 -16.75 20.76 -15.71
C TYR A 251 -15.34 20.77 -16.26
N ALA A 252 -14.73 21.95 -16.26
CA ALA A 252 -13.28 22.10 -16.29
C ALA A 252 -12.79 22.30 -14.85
N TYR A 253 -11.66 21.69 -14.50
CA TYR A 253 -11.04 21.87 -13.18
C TYR A 253 -9.55 22.16 -13.31
N ARG A 254 -9.02 22.83 -12.29
CA ARG A 254 -7.60 22.99 -12.00
C ARG A 254 -7.35 22.48 -10.58
N LEU A 255 -6.62 21.38 -10.50
CA LEU A 255 -6.06 20.88 -9.24
C LEU A 255 -4.69 21.54 -9.07
N THR A 256 -4.50 22.27 -7.99
CA THR A 256 -3.22 22.86 -7.59
C THR A 256 -2.76 22.19 -6.30
N VAL A 257 -1.51 21.76 -6.25
CA VAL A 257 -0.90 21.20 -5.04
C VAL A 257 0.29 22.07 -4.65
N ARG A 258 0.57 22.12 -3.35
CA ARG A 258 1.61 22.96 -2.77
C ARG A 258 2.44 22.15 -1.77
N ASP A 259 3.75 22.27 -1.81
CA ASP A 259 4.67 21.68 -0.82
C ASP A 259 4.84 22.55 0.44
N SER A 260 5.62 22.09 1.42
CA SER A 260 5.91 22.83 2.66
C SER A 260 6.68 24.14 2.42
N TRP A 261 7.42 24.23 1.31
CA TRP A 261 8.20 25.41 0.90
C TRP A 261 7.34 26.49 0.21
N GLY A 262 6.11 26.14 -0.17
CA GLY A 262 5.17 27.01 -0.85
C GLY A 262 5.28 26.98 -2.38
N ASN A 263 6.06 26.06 -2.94
CA ASN A 263 6.10 25.82 -4.38
C ASN A 263 4.79 25.14 -4.80
N GLU A 264 4.25 25.60 -5.93
CA GLU A 264 2.97 25.12 -6.44
C GLU A 264 3.14 24.47 -7.81
N SER A 265 2.39 23.40 -8.04
CA SER A 265 2.16 22.85 -9.36
C SER A 265 0.66 22.69 -9.59
N TYR A 266 0.27 22.58 -10.86
CA TYR A 266 -1.13 22.38 -11.20
C TYR A 266 -1.31 21.46 -12.40
N VAL A 267 -2.47 20.80 -12.41
CA VAL A 267 -2.97 20.06 -13.57
C VAL A 267 -4.39 20.51 -13.88
N ASP A 268 -4.63 20.77 -15.17
CA ASP A 268 -5.96 21.07 -15.69
C ASP A 268 -6.59 19.78 -16.22
N GLY A 269 -7.90 19.63 -16.02
CA GLY A 269 -8.65 18.50 -16.54
C GLY A 269 -10.13 18.81 -16.73
N THR A 270 -10.86 17.80 -17.17
CA THR A 270 -12.32 17.86 -17.32
C THR A 270 -12.95 16.61 -16.74
N PHE A 271 -14.17 16.74 -16.24
CA PHE A 271 -15.02 15.61 -15.90
C PHE A 271 -16.47 15.95 -16.21
N ASP A 272 -17.27 14.91 -16.45
CA ASP A 272 -18.72 15.04 -16.57
C ASP A 272 -19.37 14.64 -15.25
N SER A 273 -20.35 15.42 -14.81
CA SER A 273 -21.23 14.99 -13.74
C SER A 273 -22.24 13.97 -14.26
N TRP A 274 -22.93 13.30 -13.32
CA TRP A 274 -23.93 12.30 -13.66
C TRP A 274 -25.02 12.86 -14.61
N SER A 275 -25.31 12.15 -15.70
CA SER A 275 -26.43 12.43 -16.62
C SER A 275 -27.36 11.21 -16.78
N SER A 276 -28.62 11.42 -17.18
CA SER A 276 -29.57 10.33 -17.41
C SER A 276 -29.25 9.46 -18.63
N ASP A 277 -28.43 9.96 -19.56
CA ASP A 277 -27.98 9.27 -20.77
C ASP A 277 -26.60 8.61 -20.59
N THR A 278 -25.92 8.86 -19.46
CA THR A 278 -24.79 8.02 -19.02
C THR A 278 -25.32 6.60 -19.03
N PRO A 279 -24.67 5.63 -19.71
CA PRO A 279 -25.16 4.26 -19.72
C PRO A 279 -25.45 3.90 -18.27
N THR A 280 -26.73 3.60 -18.00
CA THR A 280 -27.08 2.89 -16.77
C THR A 280 -26.07 1.77 -16.69
N PRO A 281 -25.27 1.65 -15.60
CA PRO A 281 -24.45 0.48 -15.41
C PRO A 281 -25.34 -0.70 -15.77
N SER A 282 -24.94 -1.47 -16.79
CA SER A 282 -25.75 -2.56 -17.30
C SER A 282 -26.27 -3.33 -16.08
N GLU A 283 -27.56 -3.65 -15.96
CA GLU A 283 -28.08 -4.42 -14.81
C GLU A 283 -27.39 -5.81 -14.67
N ASP A 284 -26.58 -6.20 -15.65
CA ASP A 284 -25.67 -7.36 -15.64
C ASP A 284 -24.20 -7.04 -15.26
N SER A 285 -23.89 -5.79 -14.96
CA SER A 285 -22.66 -5.36 -14.28
C SER A 285 -23.02 -5.21 -12.81
N PRO A 286 -22.37 -5.94 -11.88
CA PRO A 286 -22.69 -5.82 -10.47
C PRO A 286 -22.58 -4.34 -10.09
N GLU A 287 -23.64 -3.77 -9.52
CA GLU A 287 -23.65 -2.40 -9.02
C GLU A 287 -22.37 -2.19 -8.21
N ALA A 288 -21.53 -1.25 -8.63
CA ALA A 288 -20.55 -0.69 -7.71
C ALA A 288 -21.38 -0.08 -6.58
N SER A 289 -21.33 -0.73 -5.41
CA SER A 289 -22.04 -0.26 -4.22
C SER A 289 -21.72 1.22 -4.01
N ALA A 290 -22.76 2.06 -4.02
CA ALA A 290 -22.65 3.49 -3.74
C ALA A 290 -22.49 3.79 -2.24
N ASP A 291 -22.44 2.76 -1.39
CA ASP A 291 -22.19 2.92 0.03
C ASP A 291 -20.70 3.25 0.25
N PRO A 292 -20.38 4.26 1.08
CA PRO A 292 -18.99 4.60 1.38
C PRO A 292 -18.28 3.41 2.04
N LEU A 293 -16.98 3.30 1.81
CA LEU A 293 -16.14 2.43 2.63
C LEU A 293 -16.12 3.02 4.05
N VAL A 294 -16.42 2.19 5.04
CA VAL A 294 -16.50 2.58 6.45
C VAL A 294 -15.49 1.76 7.24
N ILE A 295 -14.57 2.45 7.92
CA ILE A 295 -13.74 1.87 8.97
C ILE A 295 -14.55 1.93 10.27
N SER A 296 -14.62 0.82 10.99
CA SER A 296 -15.37 0.67 12.25
C SER A 296 -14.58 -0.15 13.25
N ASN A 297 -14.99 -0.10 14.53
CA ASN A 297 -14.34 -0.82 15.63
C ASN A 297 -12.82 -0.61 15.74
N ALA A 298 -12.30 0.49 15.20
CA ALA A 298 -10.88 0.76 15.19
C ALA A 298 -10.39 1.09 16.60
N HIS A 299 -9.47 0.29 17.13
CA HIS A 299 -8.92 0.48 18.48
C HIS A 299 -7.53 -0.14 18.64
N VAL A 300 -6.81 0.34 19.65
CA VAL A 300 -5.55 -0.28 20.09
C VAL A 300 -5.86 -1.57 20.83
N ALA A 301 -5.47 -2.71 20.24
CA ALA A 301 -5.63 -4.04 20.83
C ALA A 301 -4.58 -4.28 21.92
N SER A 302 -3.33 -3.91 21.66
CA SER A 302 -2.27 -3.93 22.67
C SER A 302 -1.20 -2.89 22.36
N VAL A 303 -0.47 -2.49 23.40
CA VAL A 303 0.67 -1.60 23.27
C VAL A 303 1.78 -2.07 24.18
N THR A 304 2.99 -2.12 23.65
CA THR A 304 4.21 -2.39 24.40
C THR A 304 5.06 -1.13 24.45
N TYR A 305 6.22 -1.21 25.08
CA TYR A 305 7.20 -0.13 25.07
C TYR A 305 7.79 0.15 23.68
N SER A 306 7.58 -0.73 22.69
CA SER A 306 8.16 -0.56 21.35
C SER A 306 7.25 -0.90 20.18
N SER A 307 6.02 -1.35 20.45
CA SER A 307 5.05 -1.76 19.43
C SER A 307 3.65 -1.32 19.81
N VAL A 308 2.83 -1.04 18.81
CA VAL A 308 1.36 -0.98 18.95
C VAL A 308 0.74 -2.02 18.02
N TYR A 309 -0.32 -2.65 18.50
CA TYR A 309 -1.21 -3.52 17.75
C TYR A 309 -2.56 -2.84 17.66
N ILE A 310 -3.05 -2.61 16.45
CA ILE A 310 -4.31 -1.93 16.19
C ILE A 310 -5.16 -2.84 15.31
N THR A 311 -6.44 -2.91 15.64
CA THR A 311 -7.43 -3.71 14.89
C THR A 311 -8.63 -2.85 14.53
N TRP A 312 -9.24 -3.14 13.38
CA TRP A 312 -10.43 -2.48 12.87
C TRP A 312 -11.19 -3.39 11.90
N ASP A 313 -12.43 -3.03 11.64
CA ASP A 313 -13.28 -3.68 10.64
C ASP A 313 -13.58 -2.72 9.48
N THR A 314 -13.80 -3.27 8.30
CA THR A 314 -14.33 -2.57 7.14
C THR A 314 -15.66 -3.20 6.70
N ASN A 315 -16.59 -2.38 6.22
CA ASN A 315 -17.89 -2.87 5.73
C ASN A 315 -17.80 -3.62 4.39
N ARG A 316 -16.67 -3.51 3.68
CA ARG A 316 -16.37 -4.18 2.41
C ARG A 316 -14.90 -4.60 2.43
N ALA A 317 -14.57 -5.67 1.73
CA ALA A 317 -13.20 -6.17 1.70
C ALA A 317 -12.25 -5.08 1.16
N ALA A 318 -11.27 -4.71 1.98
CA ALA A 318 -10.32 -3.65 1.70
C ALA A 318 -8.91 -4.16 1.96
N ASN A 319 -7.92 -3.62 1.26
CA ASN A 319 -6.55 -3.64 1.75
C ASN A 319 -6.36 -2.48 2.72
N SER A 320 -5.29 -2.49 3.52
CA SER A 320 -5.07 -1.43 4.49
C SER A 320 -3.62 -1.04 4.69
N THR A 321 -3.41 0.20 5.15
CA THR A 321 -2.14 0.75 5.57
C THR A 321 -2.32 1.46 6.92
N MET A 322 -1.39 1.28 7.84
CA MET A 322 -1.32 1.94 9.13
C MET A 322 -0.04 2.74 9.22
N ILE A 323 -0.16 4.05 9.37
CA ILE A 323 0.95 4.99 9.56
C ILE A 323 0.95 5.45 11.01
N ILE A 324 2.09 5.38 11.68
CA ILE A 324 2.29 5.98 13.00
C ILE A 324 3.05 7.28 12.85
N SER A 325 2.58 8.33 13.50
CA SER A 325 3.18 9.66 13.49
C SER A 325 3.23 10.28 14.89
N LEU A 326 4.11 11.28 15.06
CA LEU A 326 4.20 12.09 16.28
C LEU A 326 3.16 13.23 16.32
N ASP A 327 2.49 13.48 15.20
CA ASP A 327 1.51 14.53 15.00
C ASP A 327 0.19 13.97 14.42
N PRO A 328 -0.96 14.59 14.73
CA PRO A 328 -2.26 14.11 14.25
C PRO A 328 -2.45 14.23 12.74
N THR A 329 -1.61 15.01 12.06
CA THR A 329 -1.65 15.22 10.60
C THR A 329 -0.87 14.18 9.81
N GLY A 330 -0.09 13.31 10.46
CA GLY A 330 0.64 12.23 9.79
C GLY A 330 1.95 12.67 9.10
N THR A 331 2.46 13.86 9.43
CA THR A 331 3.62 14.46 8.76
C THR A 331 4.96 13.96 9.33
N GLN A 332 5.03 13.67 10.62
CA GLN A 332 6.20 13.13 11.31
C GLN A 332 6.07 11.62 11.46
N ILE A 333 6.22 10.91 10.35
CA ILE A 333 6.06 9.45 10.30
C ILE A 333 7.20 8.78 11.05
N VAL A 334 6.84 7.86 11.96
CA VAL A 334 7.80 6.99 12.68
C VAL A 334 7.72 5.53 12.24
N ALA A 335 6.55 5.09 11.77
CA ALA A 335 6.36 3.73 11.23
C ALA A 335 5.26 3.71 10.17
N ASN A 336 5.36 2.77 9.22
CA ASN A 336 4.33 2.51 8.21
C ASN A 336 4.24 1.01 7.94
N VAL A 337 3.03 0.46 8.02
CA VAL A 337 2.73 -0.96 7.86
C VAL A 337 1.59 -1.12 6.86
N THR A 338 1.78 -1.96 5.84
CA THR A 338 0.77 -2.18 4.80
C THR A 338 0.42 -3.66 4.71
N ASP A 339 -0.86 -3.92 4.46
CA ASP A 339 -1.40 -5.23 4.12
C ASP A 339 -2.19 -5.13 2.83
N GLY A 340 -1.69 -5.81 1.79
CA GLY A 340 -2.27 -5.80 0.45
C GLY A 340 -3.45 -6.75 0.26
N ILE A 341 -3.84 -7.51 1.29
CA ILE A 341 -4.95 -8.47 1.19
C ILE A 341 -6.28 -7.77 1.38
N TYR A 342 -7.21 -8.01 0.46
CA TYR A 342 -8.59 -7.53 0.56
C TYR A 342 -9.40 -8.36 1.54
N GLU A 343 -9.70 -7.78 2.70
CA GLU A 343 -10.36 -8.45 3.82
C GLU A 343 -11.24 -7.50 4.64
N LEU A 344 -12.08 -8.05 5.52
CA LEU A 344 -13.00 -7.25 6.34
C LEU A 344 -12.44 -6.93 7.72
N ALA A 345 -11.80 -7.89 8.38
CA ALA A 345 -11.21 -7.71 9.71
C ALA A 345 -9.70 -7.53 9.58
N HIS A 346 -9.20 -6.42 10.10
CA HIS A 346 -7.82 -5.99 9.95
C HIS A 346 -7.12 -5.98 11.30
N THR A 347 -5.87 -6.44 11.31
CA THR A 347 -4.99 -6.29 12.47
C THR A 347 -3.58 -5.99 11.97
N LEU A 348 -3.06 -4.80 12.29
CA LEU A 348 -1.68 -4.43 11.98
C LEU A 348 -0.90 -4.09 13.24
N SER A 349 0.39 -4.43 13.19
CA SER A 349 1.34 -4.13 14.26
C SER A 349 2.57 -3.45 13.70
N THR A 350 3.05 -2.45 14.40
CA THR A 350 4.31 -1.76 14.06
C THR A 350 5.55 -2.63 14.24
N GLY A 351 5.44 -3.74 14.98
CA GLY A 351 6.64 -4.39 15.49
C GLY A 351 7.44 -3.46 16.39
N SER A 352 8.77 -3.51 16.33
CA SER A 352 9.65 -2.57 17.02
C SER A 352 9.74 -1.20 16.31
N GLY A 353 8.59 -0.53 16.15
CA GLY A 353 8.43 0.69 15.34
C GLY A 353 8.19 1.98 16.13
N ILE A 354 8.01 1.92 17.46
CA ILE A 354 7.79 3.08 18.33
C ILE A 354 8.67 3.00 19.58
N THR A 355 8.72 4.06 20.39
CA THR A 355 9.38 4.03 21.71
C THR A 355 8.49 4.32 22.88
N ALA A 356 8.96 3.86 24.04
CA ALA A 356 8.30 3.87 25.33
C ALA A 356 7.94 5.27 25.81
N ASN A 357 6.80 5.38 26.47
CA ASN A 357 6.27 6.65 27.01
C ASN A 357 6.15 7.78 25.97
N GLY A 358 5.95 7.44 24.69
CA GLY A 358 5.71 8.39 23.62
C GLY A 358 4.22 8.50 23.30
N ASP A 359 3.77 9.71 22.98
CA ASP A 359 2.43 9.96 22.47
C ASP A 359 2.46 9.93 20.93
N TYR A 360 1.56 9.14 20.35
CA TYR A 360 1.52 8.88 18.92
C TYR A 360 0.10 8.95 18.36
N TYR A 361 0.03 9.06 17.04
CA TYR A 361 -1.19 8.95 16.26
C TYR A 361 -1.03 7.82 15.26
N ALA A 362 -1.99 6.90 15.23
CA ALA A 362 -2.10 5.89 14.20
C ALA A 362 -3.16 6.31 13.18
N THR A 363 -2.74 6.57 11.95
CA THR A 363 -3.64 6.81 10.83
C THR A 363 -3.83 5.52 10.05
N ILE A 364 -5.04 4.98 10.10
CA ILE A 364 -5.48 3.83 9.32
C ILE A 364 -6.02 4.34 8.00
N PHE A 365 -5.62 3.69 6.92
CA PHE A 365 -6.15 3.86 5.58
C PHE A 365 -6.60 2.50 5.06
N SER A 366 -7.82 2.43 4.54
CA SER A 366 -8.31 1.22 3.88
C SER A 366 -8.78 1.57 2.47
N ARG A 367 -8.58 0.65 1.52
CA ARG A 367 -9.04 0.81 0.14
C ARG A 367 -9.64 -0.48 -0.39
N ASP A 368 -10.83 -0.41 -0.96
CA ASP A 368 -11.52 -1.57 -1.55
C ASP A 368 -11.01 -1.91 -2.96
N GLU A 369 -11.48 -3.03 -3.53
CA GLU A 369 -11.08 -3.48 -4.87
C GLU A 369 -11.52 -2.53 -5.99
N ASN A 370 -12.54 -1.71 -5.75
CA ASN A 370 -13.03 -0.68 -6.66
C ASN A 370 -12.26 0.64 -6.53
N GLY A 371 -11.33 0.71 -5.57
CA GLY A 371 -10.47 1.84 -5.32
C GLY A 371 -11.05 2.91 -4.39
N VAL A 372 -12.22 2.68 -3.78
CA VAL A 372 -12.83 3.57 -2.77
C VAL A 372 -12.02 3.47 -1.48
N SER A 373 -11.73 4.62 -0.86
CA SER A 373 -10.89 4.69 0.33
C SER A 373 -11.61 5.28 1.54
N ALA A 374 -11.14 4.88 2.72
CA ALA A 374 -11.55 5.41 4.02
C ALA A 374 -10.32 5.60 4.91
N SER A 375 -10.40 6.54 5.86
CA SER A 375 -9.33 6.80 6.81
C SER A 375 -9.86 7.09 8.21
N GLN A 376 -9.11 6.69 9.23
CA GLN A 376 -9.40 6.96 10.63
C GLN A 376 -8.10 7.18 11.42
N VAL A 377 -8.11 8.16 12.33
CA VAL A 377 -6.97 8.45 13.22
C VAL A 377 -7.29 8.02 14.64
N ILE A 378 -6.34 7.35 15.30
CA ILE A 378 -6.41 6.92 16.69
C ILE A 378 -5.19 7.47 17.43
N ALA A 379 -5.40 8.20 18.53
CA ALA A 379 -4.31 8.60 19.41
C ALA A 379 -4.01 7.50 20.43
N PHE A 380 -2.74 7.29 20.76
CA PHE A 380 -2.32 6.34 21.80
C PHE A 380 -0.98 6.73 22.44
N THR A 381 -0.73 6.21 23.64
CA THR A 381 0.55 6.36 24.33
C THR A 381 1.20 4.99 24.44
N SER A 382 2.50 4.90 24.12
CA SER A 382 3.23 3.65 24.22
C SER A 382 3.49 3.23 25.67
N GLY A 383 3.69 1.93 25.88
CA GLY A 383 3.97 1.38 27.21
C GLY A 383 5.29 1.89 27.79
N SER A 384 5.46 1.76 29.10
CA SER A 384 6.69 2.15 29.79
C SER A 384 7.73 1.02 29.80
N TYR A 385 9.02 1.37 29.92
CA TYR A 385 10.04 0.40 30.32
C TYR A 385 9.85 0.05 31.80
N ALA A 386 9.36 -1.15 32.09
CA ALA A 386 9.57 -1.73 33.42
C ALA A 386 11.03 -2.16 33.51
N THR A 387 11.86 -1.41 34.23
CA THR A 387 13.20 -1.86 34.61
C THR A 387 13.08 -3.21 35.32
N PRO A 388 13.92 -4.23 35.04
CA PRO A 388 13.87 -5.52 35.73
C PRO A 388 14.33 -5.37 37.19
N SER A 389 13.49 -4.81 38.06
CA SER A 389 13.65 -4.87 39.51
C SER A 389 12.32 -4.80 40.23
N GLU A 390 11.30 -5.51 39.75
CA GLU A 390 10.12 -5.83 40.55
C GLU A 390 9.41 -7.08 40.02
N GLN A 391 10.19 -8.12 39.73
CA GLN A 391 9.66 -9.48 39.62
C GLN A 391 10.09 -10.22 40.88
N THR A 392 9.14 -10.39 41.80
CA THR A 392 9.23 -11.34 42.91
C THR A 392 9.66 -12.70 42.33
N GLU A 393 10.75 -13.25 42.85
CA GLU A 393 11.30 -14.56 42.47
C GLU A 393 10.22 -15.63 42.32
N GLU A 394 10.04 -16.14 41.10
CA GLU A 394 9.51 -17.48 40.86
C GLU A 394 10.71 -18.37 40.43
N PRO A 395 10.87 -19.57 41.00
CA PRO A 395 12.14 -20.29 40.93
C PRO A 395 12.48 -20.81 39.52
N ALA A 396 13.76 -20.71 39.19
CA ALA A 396 14.35 -21.04 37.91
C ALA A 396 14.05 -22.47 37.42
N VAL A 397 13.52 -22.59 36.19
CA VAL A 397 13.52 -23.82 35.41
C VAL A 397 14.76 -23.82 34.50
N ALA A 398 15.48 -24.95 34.49
CA ALA A 398 16.74 -25.17 33.78
C ALA A 398 16.64 -24.92 32.26
N PRO A 399 17.75 -24.54 31.59
CA PRO A 399 17.75 -24.17 30.18
C PRO A 399 17.47 -25.40 29.30
N VAL A 400 16.40 -25.35 28.52
CA VAL A 400 16.13 -26.36 27.47
C VAL A 400 16.91 -25.97 26.22
N THR A 401 17.75 -26.90 25.78
CA THR A 401 18.55 -26.87 24.56
C THR A 401 17.71 -26.53 23.33
N ALA A 402 18.14 -25.54 22.55
CA ALA A 402 17.50 -25.11 21.31
C ALA A 402 17.43 -26.26 20.28
N PRO A 403 16.25 -26.59 19.71
CA PRO A 403 16.17 -27.49 18.58
C PRO A 403 16.62 -26.79 17.29
N ALA A 404 17.32 -27.55 16.45
CA ALA A 404 17.79 -27.13 15.14
C ALA A 404 16.65 -26.70 14.21
N THR A 405 16.86 -25.57 13.52
CA THR A 405 15.94 -24.94 12.58
C THR A 405 15.78 -25.79 11.30
N ALA A 406 14.64 -26.48 11.18
CA ALA A 406 14.13 -26.96 9.91
C ALA A 406 13.27 -25.86 9.26
N PRO A 407 13.21 -25.75 7.92
CA PRO A 407 12.39 -24.76 7.24
C PRO A 407 10.90 -25.00 7.54
N ILE A 408 10.24 -24.00 8.13
CA ILE A 408 8.81 -24.05 8.46
C ILE A 408 8.00 -23.86 7.17
N ALA A 409 7.18 -24.84 6.82
CA ALA A 409 6.26 -24.75 5.69
C ALA A 409 5.14 -23.74 6.00
N ALA A 410 4.79 -22.89 5.03
CA ALA A 410 3.66 -21.97 5.15
C ALA A 410 2.35 -22.75 5.40
N VAL A 411 1.52 -22.28 6.34
CA VAL A 411 0.18 -22.85 6.55
C VAL A 411 -0.69 -22.41 5.37
N GLN A 412 -1.24 -23.38 4.66
CA GLN A 412 -2.09 -23.15 3.49
C GLN A 412 -3.55 -23.44 3.83
N THR A 413 -4.44 -22.53 3.45
CA THR A 413 -5.86 -22.82 3.34
C THR A 413 -6.05 -23.64 2.07
N SER A 414 -6.71 -24.79 2.20
CA SER A 414 -6.97 -25.71 1.10
C SER A 414 -8.47 -25.84 0.88
N VAL A 415 -8.86 -25.91 -0.38
CA VAL A 415 -10.26 -26.04 -0.81
C VAL A 415 -10.39 -27.32 -1.62
N SER A 416 -11.27 -28.23 -1.19
CA SER A 416 -11.72 -29.37 -2.00
C SER A 416 -13.15 -29.15 -2.45
N GLN A 417 -13.40 -29.19 -3.76
CA GLN A 417 -14.71 -28.88 -4.33
C GLN A 417 -15.42 -30.11 -4.90
N VAL A 418 -16.70 -30.24 -4.58
CA VAL A 418 -17.63 -31.18 -5.22
C VAL A 418 -18.94 -30.45 -5.45
N GLN A 419 -19.32 -30.25 -6.71
CA GLN A 419 -20.61 -29.67 -7.18
C GLN A 419 -21.36 -28.78 -6.14
N GLY A 420 -21.02 -27.49 -6.08
CA GLY A 420 -21.73 -26.52 -5.21
C GLY A 420 -21.43 -26.65 -3.71
N SER A 421 -20.45 -27.48 -3.34
CA SER A 421 -19.88 -27.58 -2.00
C SER A 421 -18.36 -27.47 -2.04
N ALA A 422 -17.80 -26.80 -1.03
CA ALA A 422 -16.38 -26.61 -0.83
C ALA A 422 -16.02 -26.97 0.61
N THR A 423 -15.06 -27.87 0.80
CA THR A 423 -14.45 -28.12 2.11
C THR A 423 -13.23 -27.22 2.23
N ILE A 424 -13.24 -26.34 3.23
CA ILE A 424 -12.14 -25.43 3.57
C ILE A 424 -11.39 -26.05 4.74
N SER A 425 -10.08 -26.28 4.60
CA SER A 425 -9.21 -26.78 5.68
C SER A 425 -7.93 -25.98 5.82
N TRP A 426 -7.45 -25.84 7.06
CA TRP A 426 -6.22 -25.13 7.41
C TRP A 426 -5.36 -25.97 8.37
N ALA A 427 -4.05 -25.72 8.40
CA ALA A 427 -3.17 -26.40 9.34
C ALA A 427 -3.18 -25.68 10.70
N THR A 428 -2.82 -26.42 11.76
CA THR A 428 -2.72 -25.88 13.11
C THR A 428 -1.62 -24.81 13.19
N PRO A 429 -1.89 -23.62 13.78
CA PRO A 429 -0.87 -22.62 14.00
C PRO A 429 0.28 -23.12 14.87
N VAL A 430 1.49 -22.63 14.61
CA VAL A 430 2.69 -22.94 15.41
C VAL A 430 2.53 -22.27 16.77
N GLY A 431 2.45 -23.07 17.86
CA GLY A 431 2.21 -22.56 19.22
C GLY A 431 0.89 -22.99 19.86
N GLY A 432 -0.02 -23.60 19.08
CA GLY A 432 -1.35 -24.04 19.54
C GLY A 432 -2.46 -23.33 18.78
N GLY A 433 -3.70 -23.80 18.93
CA GLY A 433 -4.87 -23.13 18.36
C GLY A 433 -5.29 -21.91 19.19
N PRO A 434 -5.87 -20.87 18.57
CA PRO A 434 -6.39 -19.68 19.25
C PRO A 434 -7.46 -20.04 20.28
N SER A 435 -7.53 -19.29 21.37
CA SER A 435 -8.42 -19.57 22.50
C SER A 435 -9.90 -19.33 22.17
N GLY A 436 -10.21 -18.34 21.33
CA GLY A 436 -11.56 -18.01 20.84
C GLY A 436 -12.05 -18.86 19.67
N GLY A 437 -11.18 -19.69 19.09
CA GLY A 437 -11.48 -20.48 17.89
C GLY A 437 -11.17 -19.73 16.61
N TYR A 438 -11.90 -20.02 15.53
CA TYR A 438 -11.61 -19.49 14.20
C TYR A 438 -12.84 -18.83 13.57
N ARG A 439 -12.62 -17.73 12.85
CA ARG A 439 -13.59 -17.11 11.95
C ARG A 439 -13.15 -17.35 10.51
N ILE A 440 -14.08 -17.72 9.65
CA ILE A 440 -13.85 -17.95 8.22
C ILE A 440 -14.78 -17.02 7.47
N ASP A 441 -14.22 -16.11 6.67
CA ASP A 441 -14.97 -15.22 5.80
C ASP A 441 -14.83 -15.67 4.35
N ILE A 442 -15.95 -15.69 3.64
CA ILE A 442 -16.05 -15.99 2.22
C ILE A 442 -16.49 -14.71 1.51
N ILE A 443 -15.63 -14.21 0.64
CA ILE A 443 -15.77 -12.91 -0.02
C ILE A 443 -15.92 -13.17 -1.51
N ASP A 444 -16.89 -12.55 -2.18
CA ASP A 444 -17.03 -12.66 -3.64
C ASP A 444 -15.93 -11.88 -4.40
N ALA A 445 -15.95 -11.99 -5.72
CA ALA A 445 -15.03 -11.28 -6.62
C ALA A 445 -15.25 -9.75 -6.66
N GLN A 446 -16.30 -9.24 -6.01
CA GLN A 446 -16.61 -7.81 -5.89
C GLN A 446 -16.21 -7.26 -4.52
N GLY A 447 -15.65 -8.10 -3.64
CA GLY A 447 -15.23 -7.71 -2.30
C GLY A 447 -16.36 -7.70 -1.26
N ASN A 448 -17.53 -8.27 -1.56
CA ASN A 448 -18.62 -8.36 -0.60
C ASN A 448 -18.52 -9.65 0.22
N LEU A 449 -18.85 -9.55 1.51
CA LEU A 449 -18.96 -10.71 2.38
C LEU A 449 -20.20 -11.53 1.99
N VAL A 450 -19.98 -12.76 1.56
CA VAL A 450 -21.01 -13.72 1.19
C VAL A 450 -21.44 -14.54 2.41
N GLU A 451 -20.47 -14.98 3.20
CA GLU A 451 -20.71 -15.84 4.34
C GLU A 451 -19.59 -15.72 5.39
N THR A 452 -19.96 -15.76 6.67
CA THR A 452 -19.03 -15.91 7.80
C THR A 452 -19.37 -17.20 8.56
N ARG A 453 -18.34 -17.98 8.90
CA ARG A 453 -18.43 -19.15 9.78
C ARG A 453 -17.53 -18.97 10.99
N ILE A 454 -18.07 -19.24 12.17
CA ILE A 454 -17.29 -19.26 13.42
C ILE A 454 -17.25 -20.71 13.91
N VAL A 455 -16.05 -21.22 14.18
CA VAL A 455 -15.83 -22.59 14.67
C VAL A 455 -14.98 -22.57 15.94
N PRO A 456 -15.22 -23.49 16.88
CA PRO A 456 -14.47 -23.53 18.13
C PRO A 456 -13.01 -23.96 17.92
N THR A 457 -12.17 -23.66 18.90
CA THR A 457 -10.78 -24.14 18.94
C THR A 457 -10.69 -25.66 18.77
N GLY A 458 -9.63 -26.12 18.11
CA GLY A 458 -9.48 -27.54 17.72
C GLY A 458 -10.23 -27.96 16.45
N THR A 459 -10.99 -27.06 15.82
CA THR A 459 -11.56 -27.28 14.49
C THR A 459 -10.59 -26.79 13.42
N TYR A 460 -10.37 -27.59 12.37
CA TYR A 460 -9.41 -27.28 11.29
C TYR A 460 -10.00 -27.45 9.88
N SER A 461 -11.31 -27.68 9.80
CA SER A 461 -12.03 -27.89 8.55
C SER A 461 -13.49 -27.48 8.70
N VAL A 462 -14.05 -26.87 7.65
CA VAL A 462 -15.48 -26.54 7.55
C VAL A 462 -15.98 -26.83 6.15
N ASP A 463 -17.19 -27.39 6.07
CA ASP A 463 -17.90 -27.58 4.81
C ASP A 463 -18.81 -26.38 4.52
N VAL A 464 -18.67 -25.84 3.32
CA VAL A 464 -19.50 -24.77 2.77
C VAL A 464 -20.36 -25.36 1.67
N THR A 465 -21.63 -25.00 1.65
CA THR A 465 -22.61 -25.51 0.67
C THR A 465 -23.49 -24.36 0.19
N GLY A 466 -23.96 -24.44 -1.05
CA GLY A 466 -24.96 -23.49 -1.56
C GLY A 466 -24.38 -22.16 -2.03
N LEU A 467 -23.07 -22.09 -2.26
CA LEU A 467 -22.46 -20.96 -2.98
C LEU A 467 -23.01 -20.89 -4.40
N ALA A 468 -23.33 -19.68 -4.85
CA ALA A 468 -23.74 -19.42 -6.21
C ALA A 468 -22.56 -19.66 -7.19
N GLU A 469 -22.85 -19.60 -8.48
CA GLU A 469 -21.79 -19.60 -9.49
C GLU A 469 -20.96 -18.32 -9.34
N GLY A 470 -19.63 -18.47 -9.27
CA GLY A 470 -18.73 -17.34 -9.11
C GLY A 470 -17.35 -17.71 -8.57
N GLU A 471 -16.49 -16.71 -8.50
CA GLU A 471 -15.20 -16.77 -7.83
C GLU A 471 -15.31 -16.18 -6.44
N TYR A 472 -14.71 -16.85 -5.46
CA TYR A 472 -14.69 -16.43 -4.07
C TYR A 472 -13.30 -16.54 -3.49
N ARG A 473 -13.03 -15.70 -2.49
CA ARG A 473 -11.85 -15.72 -1.65
C ARG A 473 -12.23 -16.10 -0.23
N VAL A 474 -11.42 -16.97 0.37
CA VAL A 474 -11.59 -17.45 1.73
C VAL A 474 -10.46 -16.92 2.58
N ILE A 475 -10.81 -16.35 3.72
CA ILE A 475 -9.86 -15.87 4.73
C ILE A 475 -10.20 -16.55 6.05
N VAL A 476 -9.18 -17.11 6.70
CA VAL A 476 -9.32 -17.80 7.99
C VAL A 476 -8.57 -17.00 9.05
N TYR A 477 -9.29 -16.54 10.06
CA TYR A 477 -8.77 -15.84 11.22
C TYR A 477 -8.80 -16.74 12.45
N GLY A 478 -7.79 -16.63 13.30
CA GLY A 478 -7.84 -17.05 14.69
C GLY A 478 -8.34 -15.90 15.56
N ASP A 479 -9.19 -16.23 16.53
CA ASP A 479 -9.70 -15.28 17.52
C ASP A 479 -8.94 -15.49 18.84
N GLU A 480 -8.09 -14.53 19.20
CA GLU A 480 -7.42 -14.50 20.50
C GLU A 480 -7.96 -13.33 21.31
N ALA A 481 -8.78 -13.63 22.32
CA ALA A 481 -9.41 -12.64 23.20
C ALA A 481 -10.20 -11.53 22.47
N GLY A 482 -10.83 -11.83 21.32
CA GLY A 482 -11.61 -10.90 20.51
C GLY A 482 -10.81 -10.19 19.42
N VAL A 483 -9.50 -10.43 19.32
CA VAL A 483 -8.65 -9.92 18.23
C VAL A 483 -8.59 -10.98 17.15
N LEU A 484 -9.00 -10.60 15.93
CA LEU A 484 -8.98 -11.47 14.77
C LEU A 484 -7.67 -11.31 14.01
N GLU A 485 -6.91 -12.40 13.92
CA GLU A 485 -5.66 -12.45 13.17
C GLU A 485 -5.72 -13.54 12.11
N LYS A 486 -5.32 -13.23 10.87
CA LYS A 486 -5.23 -14.26 9.82
C LYS A 486 -4.27 -15.38 10.22
N ILE A 487 -4.66 -16.63 10.06
CA ILE A 487 -3.78 -17.77 10.40
C ILE A 487 -3.18 -18.47 9.17
N ALA A 488 -3.57 -18.05 7.97
CA ALA A 488 -3.14 -18.64 6.71
C ALA A 488 -3.28 -17.65 5.55
N ALA A 489 -2.54 -17.91 4.47
CA ALA A 489 -2.77 -17.20 3.21
C ALA A 489 -4.21 -17.44 2.70
N PRO A 490 -4.85 -16.43 2.07
CA PRO A 490 -6.17 -16.60 1.49
C PRO A 490 -6.22 -17.73 0.45
N ALA A 491 -7.33 -18.44 0.39
CA ALA A 491 -7.60 -19.43 -0.66
C ALA A 491 -8.69 -18.96 -1.62
N ALA A 492 -8.70 -19.52 -2.83
CA ALA A 492 -9.74 -19.25 -3.83
C ALA A 492 -10.71 -20.44 -3.97
N ILE A 493 -11.98 -20.14 -4.21
CA ILE A 493 -13.05 -21.09 -4.56
C ILE A 493 -13.65 -20.63 -5.89
N SER A 494 -13.59 -21.47 -6.92
CA SER A 494 -14.32 -21.26 -8.18
C SER A 494 -15.53 -22.20 -8.26
N VAL A 495 -16.75 -21.68 -8.30
CA VAL A 495 -17.97 -22.49 -8.45
C VAL A 495 -18.48 -22.36 -9.88
N GLY A 496 -18.23 -23.38 -10.71
CA GLY A 496 -18.66 -23.38 -12.11
C GLY A 496 -20.17 -23.58 -12.31
N LYS A 497 -20.69 -23.23 -13.49
CA LYS A 497 -22.10 -23.46 -13.90
C LYS A 497 -22.54 -24.87 -13.52
N LYS A 498 -23.62 -24.96 -12.75
CA LYS A 498 -24.40 -26.19 -12.65
C LYS A 498 -24.78 -26.56 -14.08
N ALA A 499 -24.27 -27.70 -14.58
CA ALA A 499 -24.67 -28.19 -15.88
C ALA A 499 -26.20 -28.27 -15.87
N GLY A 500 -26.86 -27.40 -16.63
CA GLY A 500 -28.30 -27.45 -16.78
C GLY A 500 -28.70 -28.86 -17.23
N PRO A 501 -29.97 -29.28 -17.02
CA PRO A 501 -30.45 -30.49 -17.66
C PRO A 501 -30.10 -30.37 -19.13
N ILE A 502 -29.36 -31.36 -19.66
CA ILE A 502 -28.99 -31.41 -21.07
C ILE A 502 -30.28 -31.14 -21.84
N ASP A 503 -30.32 -30.03 -22.57
CA ASP A 503 -31.47 -29.70 -23.39
C ASP A 503 -31.50 -30.71 -24.54
N THR A 504 -32.11 -31.86 -24.25
CA THR A 504 -32.30 -32.95 -25.21
C THR A 504 -33.06 -32.45 -26.45
N TYR A 505 -33.76 -31.31 -26.36
CA TYR A 505 -34.45 -30.67 -27.46
C TYR A 505 -33.50 -30.09 -28.52
N GLU A 506 -32.34 -29.52 -28.12
CA GLU A 506 -31.30 -29.03 -29.04
C GLU A 506 -30.49 -30.18 -29.68
N LEU A 507 -30.26 -31.27 -28.95
CA LEU A 507 -29.64 -32.48 -29.50
C LEU A 507 -30.53 -33.23 -30.49
N ILE A 508 -31.86 -33.19 -30.31
CA ILE A 508 -32.84 -33.84 -31.20
C ILE A 508 -33.15 -32.98 -32.45
N LYS A 509 -33.09 -31.65 -32.36
CA LYS A 509 -33.34 -30.76 -33.52
C LYS A 509 -32.28 -30.86 -34.62
N LYS A 510 -31.00 -31.01 -34.26
CA LYS A 510 -29.90 -31.05 -35.25
C LYS A 510 -30.02 -32.21 -36.25
N PRO A 511 -30.36 -33.46 -35.88
CA PRO A 511 -30.58 -34.50 -36.89
C PRO A 511 -31.91 -34.32 -37.66
N ILE A 512 -32.98 -33.81 -37.04
CA ILE A 512 -34.30 -33.72 -37.71
C ILE A 512 -34.36 -32.63 -38.78
N VAL A 513 -33.63 -31.51 -38.63
CA VAL A 513 -33.65 -30.42 -39.63
C VAL A 513 -32.61 -30.64 -40.72
N TYR A 514 -31.41 -31.14 -40.37
CA TYR A 514 -30.30 -31.21 -41.32
C TYR A 514 -30.33 -32.47 -42.19
N VAL A 515 -30.90 -33.59 -41.73
CA VAL A 515 -30.97 -34.82 -42.53
C VAL A 515 -31.93 -34.69 -43.74
N PRO A 516 -33.16 -34.15 -43.61
CA PRO A 516 -34.03 -33.94 -44.76
C PRO A 516 -33.46 -32.92 -45.74
N PHE A 517 -32.80 -31.87 -45.23
CA PHE A 517 -32.15 -30.85 -46.07
C PHE A 517 -30.98 -31.42 -46.87
N ALA A 518 -30.11 -32.22 -46.24
CA ALA A 518 -29.01 -32.88 -46.93
C ALA A 518 -29.49 -33.89 -47.99
N LEU A 519 -30.56 -34.66 -47.69
CA LEU A 519 -31.18 -35.56 -48.66
C LEU A 519 -31.81 -34.81 -49.83
N PHE A 520 -32.46 -33.67 -49.57
CA PHE A 520 -33.03 -32.82 -50.62
C PHE A 520 -31.94 -32.24 -51.53
N VAL A 521 -30.84 -31.73 -50.97
CA VAL A 521 -29.70 -31.23 -51.74
C VAL A 521 -29.07 -32.33 -52.59
N MET A 522 -28.92 -33.55 -52.06
CA MET A 522 -28.40 -34.68 -52.84
C MET A 522 -29.35 -35.12 -53.96
N LEU A 523 -30.66 -35.08 -53.75
CA LEU A 523 -31.66 -35.37 -54.78
C LEU A 523 -31.60 -34.34 -55.93
N VAL A 524 -31.53 -33.05 -55.60
CA VAL A 524 -31.42 -31.96 -56.59
C VAL A 524 -30.10 -32.06 -57.37
N ALA A 525 -28.99 -32.33 -56.68
CA ALA A 525 -27.70 -32.54 -57.34
C ALA A 525 -27.72 -33.77 -58.26
N GLY A 526 -28.35 -34.87 -57.84
CA GLY A 526 -28.53 -36.07 -58.64
C GLY A 526 -29.36 -35.82 -59.90
N LEU A 527 -30.49 -35.12 -59.78
CA LEU A 527 -31.34 -34.75 -60.91
C LEU A 527 -30.62 -33.82 -61.89
N TYR A 528 -29.85 -32.84 -61.38
CA TYR A 528 -29.04 -31.95 -62.23
C TYR A 528 -27.97 -32.73 -63.01
N TRP A 529 -27.29 -33.67 -62.37
CA TRP A 529 -26.29 -34.50 -63.02
C TRP A 529 -26.91 -35.43 -64.07
N TYR A 530 -28.06 -36.02 -63.76
CA TYR A 530 -28.83 -36.86 -64.69
C TYR A 530 -29.26 -36.06 -65.92
N GLY A 531 -29.80 -34.85 -65.73
CA GLY A 531 -30.18 -33.94 -66.82
C GLY A 531 -29.01 -33.58 -67.74
N ARG A 532 -27.84 -33.28 -67.18
CA ARG A 532 -26.62 -33.03 -67.97
C ARG A 532 -26.17 -34.25 -68.78
N ARG A 533 -26.33 -35.46 -68.24
CA ARG A 533 -25.99 -36.71 -68.94
C ARG A 533 -26.96 -37.01 -70.07
N ALA A 534 -28.26 -36.85 -69.83
CA ALA A 534 -29.30 -37.02 -70.83
C ALA A 534 -29.12 -36.02 -71.99
N HIS A 535 -28.79 -34.77 -71.69
CA HIS A 535 -28.59 -33.74 -72.72
C HIS A 535 -27.33 -34.00 -73.57
N LYS A 536 -26.25 -34.55 -72.99
CA LYS A 536 -25.09 -35.02 -73.76
C LYS A 536 -25.45 -36.18 -74.70
N GLN A 537 -26.36 -37.08 -74.34
CA GLN A 537 -26.79 -38.16 -75.24
C GLN A 537 -27.68 -37.66 -76.39
N THR A 538 -28.45 -36.58 -76.20
CA THR A 538 -29.26 -35.98 -77.29
C THR A 538 -28.39 -35.22 -78.31
N VAL A 539 -27.31 -34.58 -77.88
CA VAL A 539 -26.40 -33.86 -78.79
C VAL A 539 -25.50 -34.81 -79.60
N TYR A 540 -25.18 -36.00 -79.06
CA TYR A 540 -24.47 -37.04 -79.82
C TYR A 540 -25.39 -37.93 -80.68
N GLY A 541 -26.71 -37.91 -80.47
CA GLY A 541 -27.68 -38.64 -81.29
C GLY A 541 -28.04 -37.97 -82.62
N ASN A 542 -27.93 -36.64 -82.72
CA ASN A 542 -28.25 -35.89 -83.95
C ASN A 542 -27.02 -35.60 -84.83
N ALA A 543 -25.87 -36.23 -84.54
CA ALA A 543 -24.68 -36.21 -85.40
C ALA A 543 -24.52 -37.51 -86.22
N VAL A 544 -25.44 -38.47 -86.09
CA VAL A 544 -25.49 -39.72 -86.86
C VAL A 544 -26.92 -39.92 -87.32
N ASN A 545 -27.25 -39.33 -88.48
CA ASN A 545 -28.46 -39.37 -89.32
C ASN A 545 -28.80 -37.91 -89.70
N GLY A 546 -28.78 -37.49 -90.97
CA GLY A 546 -29.29 -38.24 -92.11
C GLY A 546 -30.80 -38.07 -92.13
#